data_AF-X1JAG1-F1
#
_entry.id   AF-X1JAG1-F1
#
_cell.length_a   1.000
_cell.length_b   1.000
_cell.length_c   1.000
_cell.angle_alpha   90.00
_cell.angle_beta   90.00
_cell.angle_gamma   90.00
#
_symmetry.space_group_name_H-M   'P 1'
#
loop_
_entity.id
_entity.type
_entity.pdbx_description
1 polymer ?
#
loop_
_entity_poly.entity_id
_entity_poly.type
_entity_poly.pdbx_seq_one_letter_code
_entity_poly.pdbx_strand_id
1 'polypeptide(L)'
;IPTYVPPELVIRGFKLKFYDLSDVKIGELGSDIKTGKVIDVAFELRALGCGAFSFVLDDKPDFAIGFRTRVDIHPYFDPAPWFTGFIQTIPQTGQKRPFEYTGFGLYDQLDWVTITQSYATLDVADIVKDIIDTYVAPNTQIIYNVAKIIATGYTVQSIDFDHTFAKDAVQTLADMAQNYEFGVDDSRQFYFRPITTTVQYSYWVGKHFQNAEIQEDPFTVRNKLFIKMGEIQAGGSNIIGSVQNDPSIDEYGLRVDIITVPESLNSADATR
;
A
#
# COMPACT_ATOMS: atom_id res chain seq x y z
N ILE A 1 43.72 -14.67 13.73
CA ILE A 1 42.44 -15.22 13.21
C ILE A 1 41.87 -14.16 12.28
N PRO A 2 41.84 -14.36 10.95
CA PRO A 2 41.16 -13.44 10.07
C PRO A 2 39.65 -13.71 10.17
N THR A 3 38.93 -12.79 10.79
CA THR A 3 37.47 -12.77 10.84
C THR A 3 36.98 -12.34 9.46
N TYR A 4 36.69 -13.31 8.59
CA TYR A 4 35.87 -13.04 7.42
C TYR A 4 34.48 -12.65 7.93
N VAL A 5 34.18 -11.35 7.90
CA VAL A 5 32.82 -10.84 8.04
C VAL A 5 32.27 -10.82 6.62
N PRO A 6 31.23 -11.63 6.31
CA PRO A 6 30.55 -11.56 5.04
C PRO A 6 30.21 -10.10 4.68
N PRO A 7 30.34 -9.68 3.41
CA PRO A 7 30.07 -8.30 3.02
C PRO A 7 28.63 -7.85 3.34
N GLU A 8 27.67 -8.79 3.46
CA GLU A 8 26.31 -8.56 3.96
C GLU A 8 26.20 -8.29 5.48
N LEU A 9 27.25 -8.60 6.26
CA LEU A 9 27.34 -8.37 7.71
C LEU A 9 28.28 -7.20 8.07
N VAL A 10 28.89 -6.55 7.08
CA VAL A 10 29.54 -5.26 7.30
C VAL A 10 28.44 -4.28 7.64
N ILE A 11 28.46 -3.69 8.84
CA ILE A 11 27.55 -2.61 9.23
C ILE A 11 27.81 -1.43 8.28
N ARG A 12 27.11 -1.42 7.15
CA ARG A 12 26.99 -0.24 6.32
C ARG A 12 25.97 0.65 7.02
N GLY A 13 26.33 1.92 7.20
CA GLY A 13 25.47 2.88 7.86
C GLY A 13 24.15 3.09 7.12
N PHE A 14 23.24 3.82 7.75
CA PHE A 14 21.97 4.21 7.14
C PHE A 14 22.09 5.65 6.60
N LYS A 15 21.26 5.99 5.62
CA LYS A 15 21.08 7.37 5.15
C LYS A 15 19.60 7.69 4.95
N LEU A 16 19.18 8.84 5.46
CA LEU A 16 17.91 9.47 5.15
C LEU A 16 18.17 10.61 4.16
N LYS A 17 17.46 10.65 3.04
CA LYS A 17 17.52 11.78 2.10
C LYS A 17 16.19 12.50 2.08
N PHE A 18 16.24 13.82 2.05
CA PHE A 18 15.07 14.68 2.14
C PHE A 18 14.93 15.47 0.85
N TYR A 19 13.70 15.56 0.33
CA TYR A 19 13.38 16.30 -0.88
C TYR A 19 12.14 17.16 -0.66
N ASP A 20 12.10 18.30 -1.34
CA ASP A 20 10.91 19.15 -1.37
C ASP A 20 9.83 18.62 -2.33
N LEU A 21 8.73 19.37 -2.46
CA LEU A 21 7.63 19.03 -3.35
C LEU A 21 7.99 19.09 -4.85
N SER A 22 9.09 19.75 -5.20
CA SER A 22 9.63 19.86 -6.56
C SER A 22 10.72 18.81 -6.83
N ASP A 23 10.83 17.78 -5.99
CA ASP A 23 11.82 16.70 -6.05
C ASP A 23 13.29 17.18 -5.94
N VAL A 24 13.52 18.39 -5.41
CA VAL A 24 14.87 18.91 -5.16
C VAL A 24 15.36 18.41 -3.81
N LYS A 25 16.56 17.83 -3.78
CA LYS A 25 17.18 17.37 -2.53
C LYS A 25 17.49 18.56 -1.63
N ILE A 26 16.86 18.62 -0.46
CA ILE A 26 17.07 19.68 0.53
C ILE A 26 18.11 19.32 1.59
N GLY A 27 18.35 18.03 1.82
CA GLY A 27 19.29 17.58 2.83
C GLY A 27 19.45 16.06 2.89
N GLU A 28 20.45 15.60 3.64
CA GLU A 28 20.64 14.19 3.95
C GLU A 28 21.21 14.02 5.37
N LEU A 29 20.78 12.96 6.05
CA LEU A 29 21.26 12.57 7.37
C LEU A 29 21.85 11.16 7.26
N GLY A 30 23.16 11.05 7.48
CA GLY A 30 23.89 9.79 7.48
C GLY A 30 24.41 9.43 8.87
N SER A 31 25.05 8.27 8.97
CA SER A 31 25.72 7.83 10.22
C SER A 31 26.94 8.67 10.60
N ASP A 32 27.41 9.53 9.70
CA ASP A 32 28.60 10.39 9.79
C ASP A 32 28.29 11.85 10.15
N ILE A 33 27.02 12.21 10.36
CA ILE A 33 26.61 13.59 10.62
C ILE A 33 26.84 14.03 12.07
N LYS A 34 27.23 15.30 12.27
CA LYS A 34 27.50 15.90 13.59
C LYS A 34 26.26 16.52 14.26
N THR A 35 25.32 17.05 13.48
CA THR A 35 24.06 17.66 13.93
C THR A 35 22.88 16.93 13.29
N GLY A 36 21.74 16.83 13.96
CA GLY A 36 20.61 16.04 13.44
C GLY A 36 20.88 14.53 13.40
N LYS A 37 21.64 14.02 14.39
CA LYS A 37 21.94 12.58 14.49
C LYS A 37 20.63 11.80 14.65
N VAL A 38 20.46 10.80 13.79
CA VAL A 38 19.34 9.88 13.87
C VAL A 38 19.56 8.91 15.03
N ILE A 39 18.61 8.89 15.96
CA ILE A 39 18.57 8.00 17.10
C ILE A 39 17.90 6.69 16.71
N ASP A 40 16.76 6.79 16.02
CA ASP A 40 15.93 5.66 15.66
C ASP A 40 15.20 5.91 14.34
N VAL A 41 14.94 4.83 13.60
CA VAL A 41 14.15 4.82 12.36
C VAL A 41 13.34 3.53 12.33
N ALA A 42 12.03 3.67 12.21
CA ALA A 42 11.13 2.56 11.97
C ALA A 42 10.37 2.81 10.67
N PHE A 43 10.19 1.77 9.86
CA PHE A 43 9.39 1.84 8.65
C PHE A 43 8.76 0.48 8.36
N GLU A 44 7.62 0.53 7.69
CA GLU A 44 6.83 -0.65 7.33
C GLU A 44 6.81 -0.81 5.81
N LEU A 45 7.09 -2.03 5.33
CA LEU A 45 6.87 -2.42 3.94
C LEU A 45 5.65 -3.33 3.89
N ARG A 46 4.64 -2.93 3.11
CA ARG A 46 3.40 -3.67 2.89
C ARG A 46 3.39 -4.28 1.50
N ALA A 47 2.48 -5.22 1.26
CA ALA A 47 2.29 -5.82 -0.06
C ALA A 47 1.96 -4.79 -1.16
N LEU A 48 1.29 -3.69 -0.78
CA LEU A 48 0.86 -2.61 -1.69
C LEU A 48 1.86 -1.43 -1.74
N GLY A 49 3.03 -1.55 -1.10
CA GLY A 49 4.06 -0.53 -1.10
C GLY A 49 4.57 -0.10 0.27
N CYS A 50 5.09 1.12 0.33
CA CYS A 50 5.59 1.74 1.55
C CYS A 50 4.42 2.08 2.51
N GLY A 51 4.49 1.58 3.75
CA GLY A 51 3.50 1.81 4.81
C GLY A 51 3.83 3.03 5.68
N ALA A 52 3.66 2.91 7.00
CA ALA A 52 4.01 3.98 7.94
C ALA A 52 5.52 4.05 8.20
N PHE A 53 6.02 5.23 8.55
CA PHE A 53 7.39 5.38 9.05
C PHE A 53 7.47 6.44 10.16
N SER A 54 8.52 6.30 10.97
CA SER A 54 8.94 7.30 11.95
C SER A 54 10.46 7.37 12.03
N PHE A 55 10.95 8.55 12.40
CA PHE A 55 12.36 8.71 12.76
C PHE A 55 12.52 9.74 13.86
N VAL A 56 13.54 9.54 14.68
CA VAL A 56 13.83 10.36 15.84
C VAL A 56 15.22 10.98 15.69
N LEU A 57 15.30 12.30 15.82
CA LEU A 57 16.55 13.05 15.77
C LEU A 57 16.93 13.57 17.16
N ASP A 58 18.22 13.49 17.48
CA ASP A 58 18.78 14.08 18.71
C ASP A 58 18.74 15.62 18.67
N ASP A 59 18.90 16.20 17.49
CA ASP A 59 18.80 17.65 17.29
C ASP A 59 18.10 17.97 15.97
N LYS A 60 17.72 19.24 15.75
CA LYS A 60 17.26 19.67 14.43
C LYS A 60 18.45 19.71 13.47
N PRO A 61 18.27 19.29 12.21
CA PRO A 61 19.31 19.41 11.21
C PRO A 61 19.42 20.86 10.71
N ASP A 62 20.49 21.16 9.96
CA ASP A 62 20.77 22.50 9.44
C ASP A 62 19.84 22.91 8.27
N PHE A 63 18.92 22.03 7.87
CA PHE A 63 17.91 22.26 6.84
C PHE A 63 16.51 22.10 7.42
N ALA A 64 15.53 22.78 6.82
CA ALA A 64 14.15 22.72 7.28
C ALA A 64 13.49 21.40 6.87
N ILE A 65 12.93 20.69 7.83
CA ILE A 65 12.06 19.54 7.60
C ILE A 65 10.62 20.00 7.88
N GLY A 66 9.80 20.07 6.84
CA GLY A 66 8.41 20.52 6.92
C GLY A 66 7.40 19.42 6.58
N PHE A 67 6.12 19.77 6.67
CA PHE A 67 5.04 18.92 6.16
C PHE A 67 5.24 18.60 4.67
N ARG A 68 4.88 17.38 4.28
CA ARG A 68 4.99 16.85 2.91
C ARG A 68 6.42 16.83 2.35
N THR A 69 7.44 17.03 3.19
CA THR A 69 8.82 16.75 2.80
C THR A 69 8.94 15.26 2.51
N ARG A 70 9.47 14.90 1.34
CA ARG A 70 9.70 13.52 0.95
C ARG A 70 10.93 12.99 1.68
N VAL A 71 10.85 11.75 2.15
CA VAL A 71 11.93 11.04 2.83
C VAL A 71 12.18 9.73 2.13
N ASP A 72 13.43 9.55 1.70
CA ASP A 72 13.93 8.31 1.12
C ASP A 72 14.86 7.65 2.17
N ILE A 73 14.54 6.42 2.57
CA ILE A 73 15.32 5.65 3.55
C ILE A 73 16.23 4.69 2.80
N HIS A 74 17.53 4.82 3.02
CA HIS A 74 18.57 3.99 2.43
C HIS A 74 19.33 3.23 3.53
N PRO A 75 18.84 2.04 3.93
CA PRO A 75 19.61 1.12 4.74
C PRO A 75 20.93 0.76 4.03
N TYR A 76 22.00 0.54 4.79
CA TYR A 76 23.28 0.06 4.26
C TYR A 76 23.93 0.93 3.18
N PHE A 77 23.59 2.23 3.12
CA PHE A 77 23.97 3.15 2.04
C PHE A 77 23.62 2.63 0.64
N ASP A 78 22.55 1.85 0.51
CA ASP A 78 22.07 1.38 -0.78
C ASP A 78 21.78 2.58 -1.71
N PRO A 79 22.25 2.58 -2.97
CA PRO A 79 21.89 3.62 -3.92
C PRO A 79 20.37 3.72 -4.14
N ALA A 80 19.66 2.60 -4.11
CA ALA A 80 18.20 2.56 -4.21
C ALA A 80 17.56 2.76 -2.83
N PRO A 81 16.49 3.56 -2.70
CA PRO A 81 15.76 3.64 -1.45
C PRO A 81 15.04 2.31 -1.22
N TRP A 82 15.00 1.87 0.04
CA TRP A 82 14.16 0.73 0.42
C TRP A 82 12.75 1.18 0.79
N PHE A 83 12.61 2.44 1.19
CA PHE A 83 11.34 3.04 1.56
C PHE A 83 11.32 4.49 1.09
N THR A 84 10.17 4.92 0.57
CA THR A 84 9.91 6.31 0.22
C THR A 84 8.55 6.74 0.74
N GLY A 85 8.51 7.87 1.43
CA GLY A 85 7.28 8.43 1.99
C GLY A 85 7.36 9.94 2.17
N PHE A 86 6.35 10.51 2.81
CA PHE A 86 6.30 11.93 3.12
C PHE A 86 5.97 12.18 4.58
N ILE A 87 6.49 13.28 5.12
CA ILE A 87 6.29 13.65 6.51
C ILE A 87 4.90 14.25 6.71
N GLN A 88 4.17 13.72 7.69
CA GLN A 88 2.84 14.20 8.08
C GLN A 88 2.86 14.88 9.44
N THR A 89 3.65 14.36 10.39
CA THR A 89 3.76 14.94 11.73
C THR A 89 5.16 15.47 11.93
N ILE A 90 5.24 16.72 12.39
CA ILE A 90 6.49 17.38 12.75
C ILE A 90 6.48 17.76 14.24
N PRO A 91 7.65 17.83 14.89
CA PRO A 91 7.78 18.33 16.24
C PRO A 91 7.29 19.78 16.33
N GLN A 92 6.48 20.09 17.35
CA GLN A 92 5.99 21.45 17.56
C GLN A 92 7.09 22.39 18.07
N THR A 93 6.90 23.69 17.82
CA THR A 93 7.75 24.74 18.36
C THR A 93 7.71 24.70 19.90
N GLY A 94 8.87 24.48 20.54
CA GLY A 94 8.99 24.38 22.00
C GLY A 94 9.18 22.95 22.53
N GLN A 95 9.03 21.92 21.68
CA GLN A 95 9.39 20.55 22.05
C GLN A 95 10.87 20.45 22.43
N LYS A 96 11.16 19.80 23.55
CA LYS A 96 12.53 19.44 23.94
C LYS A 96 12.97 18.21 23.18
N ARG A 97 14.28 18.10 22.93
CA ARG A 97 14.91 16.92 22.34
C ARG A 97 14.48 15.64 23.08
N PRO A 98 14.25 14.53 22.37
CA PRO A 98 14.46 14.35 20.93
C PRO A 98 13.27 14.81 20.07
N PHE A 99 13.53 14.99 18.78
CA PHE A 99 12.56 15.43 17.78
C PHE A 99 12.06 14.25 16.95
N GLU A 100 10.78 13.93 17.09
CA GLU A 100 10.14 12.83 16.38
C GLU A 100 9.37 13.33 15.16
N TYR A 101 9.54 12.62 14.04
CA TYR A 101 8.84 12.85 12.80
C TYR A 101 8.14 11.56 12.39
N THR A 102 6.91 11.68 11.92
CA THR A 102 6.15 10.53 11.42
C THR A 102 5.51 10.83 10.09
N GLY A 103 5.24 9.79 9.32
CA GLY A 103 4.62 9.90 8.01
C GLY A 103 4.19 8.56 7.44
N PHE A 104 3.75 8.61 6.20
CA PHE A 104 3.25 7.46 5.46
C PHE A 104 3.90 7.41 4.07
N GLY A 105 3.88 6.22 3.47
CA GLY A 105 4.28 6.00 2.10
C GLY A 105 3.30 6.65 1.11
N LEU A 106 3.68 6.61 -0.16
CA LEU A 106 2.94 7.32 -1.21
C LEU A 106 1.62 6.65 -1.60
N TYR A 107 1.41 5.39 -1.21
CA TYR A 107 0.16 4.67 -1.50
C TYR A 107 -1.08 5.43 -0.98
N ASP A 108 -0.99 6.04 0.19
CA ASP A 108 -2.10 6.79 0.79
C ASP A 108 -2.44 8.09 0.03
N GLN A 109 -1.58 8.55 -0.89
CA GLN A 109 -1.90 9.69 -1.76
C GLN A 109 -2.96 9.35 -2.82
N LEU A 110 -3.22 8.06 -3.08
CA LEU A 110 -4.34 7.63 -3.93
C LEU A 110 -5.70 8.04 -3.35
N ASP A 111 -5.80 8.19 -2.03
CA ASP A 111 -7.02 8.65 -1.33
C ASP A 111 -7.20 10.19 -1.38
N TRP A 112 -6.24 10.93 -1.93
CA TRP A 112 -6.32 12.40 -1.98
C TRP A 112 -6.95 12.93 -3.26
N VAL A 113 -7.07 12.09 -4.28
CA VAL A 113 -7.53 12.47 -5.61
C VAL A 113 -8.89 11.83 -5.86
N THR A 114 -9.84 12.65 -6.31
CA THR A 114 -11.14 12.17 -6.77
C THR A 114 -11.19 12.12 -8.29
N ILE A 115 -11.92 11.16 -8.83
CA ILE A 115 -12.13 10.95 -10.25
C ILE A 115 -13.60 11.20 -10.56
N THR A 116 -13.83 11.97 -11.62
CA THR A 116 -15.16 12.17 -12.20
C THR A 116 -15.06 11.89 -13.69
N GLN A 117 -15.29 10.64 -14.08
CA GLN A 117 -15.14 10.20 -15.47
C GLN A 117 -15.91 8.91 -15.76
N SER A 118 -16.45 8.82 -16.96
CA SER A 118 -17.10 7.61 -17.47
C SER A 118 -16.23 6.94 -18.54
N TYR A 119 -16.13 5.62 -18.48
CA TYR A 119 -15.40 4.80 -19.45
C TYR A 119 -16.34 3.75 -20.05
N ALA A 120 -16.17 3.47 -21.34
CA ALA A 120 -16.96 2.46 -22.02
C ALA A 120 -16.11 1.71 -23.05
N THR A 121 -16.29 0.39 -23.11
CA THR A 121 -15.63 -0.51 -24.08
C THR A 121 -14.09 -0.42 -24.03
N LEU A 122 -13.51 -0.40 -22.82
CA LEU A 122 -12.05 -0.30 -22.60
C LEU A 122 -11.54 -1.43 -21.70
N ASP A 123 -10.28 -1.83 -21.89
CA ASP A 123 -9.59 -2.74 -20.98
C ASP A 123 -9.40 -2.07 -19.62
N VAL A 124 -9.54 -2.84 -18.54
CA VAL A 124 -9.34 -2.32 -17.17
C VAL A 124 -7.98 -1.65 -17.03
N ALA A 125 -6.91 -2.22 -17.58
CA ALA A 125 -5.58 -1.62 -17.47
C ALA A 125 -5.49 -0.28 -18.20
N ASP A 126 -6.24 -0.08 -19.29
CA ASP A 126 -6.27 1.18 -20.02
C ASP A 126 -7.04 2.25 -19.24
N ILE A 127 -8.11 1.86 -18.54
CA ILE A 127 -8.82 2.75 -17.60
C ILE A 127 -7.87 3.15 -16.45
N VAL A 128 -7.16 2.19 -15.85
CA VAL A 128 -6.18 2.48 -14.79
C VAL A 128 -5.07 3.40 -15.31
N LYS A 129 -4.58 3.22 -16.54
CA LYS A 129 -3.58 4.14 -17.13
C LYS A 129 -4.10 5.57 -17.19
N ASP A 130 -5.31 5.78 -17.68
CA ASP A 130 -5.89 7.13 -17.77
C ASP A 130 -6.10 7.75 -16.39
N ILE A 131 -6.61 6.98 -15.43
CA ILE A 131 -6.79 7.43 -14.05
C ILE A 131 -5.47 7.93 -13.46
N ILE A 132 -4.40 7.13 -13.60
CA ILE A 132 -3.12 7.46 -12.98
C ILE A 132 -2.42 8.62 -13.70
N ASP A 133 -2.45 8.66 -15.03
CA ASP A 133 -1.78 9.71 -15.81
C ASP A 133 -2.51 11.06 -15.71
N THR A 134 -3.84 11.05 -15.81
CA THR A 134 -4.65 12.28 -15.87
C THR A 134 -4.96 12.86 -14.50
N TYR A 135 -5.23 12.02 -13.49
CA TYR A 135 -5.73 12.50 -12.19
C TYR A 135 -4.70 12.35 -11.08
N VAL A 136 -4.01 11.20 -10.98
CA VAL A 136 -3.14 10.92 -9.82
C VAL A 136 -1.77 11.57 -9.95
N ALA A 137 -1.02 11.27 -11.01
CA ALA A 137 0.36 11.74 -11.18
C ALA A 137 0.51 13.28 -11.18
N PRO A 138 -0.41 14.08 -11.77
CA PRO A 138 -0.30 15.54 -11.74
C PRO A 138 -0.56 16.17 -10.36
N ASN A 139 -1.32 15.49 -9.51
CA ASN A 139 -1.77 16.02 -8.22
C ASN A 139 -1.02 15.42 -7.01
N THR A 140 -0.18 14.39 -7.24
CA THR A 140 0.53 13.63 -6.20
C THR A 140 2.02 13.51 -6.52
N GLN A 141 2.78 12.85 -5.65
CA GLN A 141 4.19 12.51 -5.91
C GLN A 141 4.37 11.10 -6.51
N ILE A 142 3.27 10.44 -6.88
CA ILE A 142 3.28 9.13 -7.51
C ILE A 142 3.67 9.30 -8.98
N ILE A 143 4.60 8.47 -9.44
CA ILE A 143 5.10 8.48 -10.81
C ILE A 143 4.29 7.49 -11.65
N TYR A 144 3.70 8.00 -12.73
CA TYR A 144 3.10 7.15 -13.75
C TYR A 144 4.20 6.38 -14.50
N ASN A 145 4.06 5.04 -14.54
CA ASN A 145 4.90 4.18 -15.35
C ASN A 145 4.04 3.16 -16.09
N VAL A 146 3.84 3.40 -17.39
CA VAL A 146 3.03 2.53 -18.26
C VAL A 146 3.52 1.08 -18.28
N ALA A 147 4.83 0.83 -18.14
CA ALA A 147 5.39 -0.53 -18.20
C ALA A 147 5.05 -1.38 -16.97
N LYS A 148 4.63 -0.74 -15.86
CA LYS A 148 4.23 -1.41 -14.62
C LYS A 148 2.71 -1.63 -14.51
N ILE A 149 1.96 -1.22 -15.53
CA ILE A 149 0.51 -1.45 -15.64
C ILE A 149 0.28 -2.51 -16.71
N ILE A 150 -0.02 -3.73 -16.27
CA ILE A 150 -0.15 -4.91 -17.13
C ILE A 150 -1.60 -5.03 -17.61
N ALA A 151 -1.77 -5.28 -18.91
CA ALA A 151 -3.08 -5.47 -19.53
C ALA A 151 -3.84 -6.64 -18.88
N THR A 152 -5.11 -6.43 -18.54
CA THR A 152 -5.91 -7.45 -17.87
C THR A 152 -6.53 -8.43 -18.86
N GLY A 153 -6.81 -7.98 -20.09
CA GLY A 153 -7.58 -8.74 -21.07
C GLY A 153 -9.08 -8.75 -20.75
N TYR A 154 -9.51 -7.91 -19.81
CA TYR A 154 -10.91 -7.77 -19.39
C TYR A 154 -11.43 -6.40 -19.81
N THR A 155 -12.38 -6.40 -20.75
CA THR A 155 -13.00 -5.17 -21.26
C THR A 155 -14.27 -4.85 -20.49
N VAL A 156 -14.30 -3.65 -19.90
CA VAL A 156 -15.47 -3.10 -19.23
C VAL A 156 -16.41 -2.50 -20.26
N GLN A 157 -17.69 -2.87 -20.21
CA GLN A 157 -18.71 -2.35 -21.13
C GLN A 157 -19.04 -0.88 -20.83
N SER A 158 -19.31 -0.58 -19.55
CA SER A 158 -19.56 0.77 -19.06
C SER A 158 -19.21 0.83 -17.57
N ILE A 159 -18.51 1.87 -17.16
CA ILE A 159 -18.27 2.20 -15.75
C ILE A 159 -18.26 3.71 -15.61
N ASP A 160 -18.86 4.21 -14.54
CA ASP A 160 -18.94 5.62 -14.24
C ASP A 160 -18.36 5.86 -12.85
N PHE A 161 -17.43 6.80 -12.75
CA PHE A 161 -16.91 7.28 -11.48
C PHE A 161 -17.42 8.71 -11.29
N ASP A 162 -18.20 8.92 -10.23
CA ASP A 162 -18.66 10.24 -9.81
C ASP A 162 -18.04 10.58 -8.45
N HIS A 163 -17.05 11.49 -8.45
CA HIS A 163 -16.31 11.92 -7.25
C HIS A 163 -15.76 10.76 -6.41
N THR A 164 -15.39 9.66 -7.05
CA THR A 164 -14.84 8.48 -6.37
C THR A 164 -13.35 8.68 -6.11
N PHE A 165 -12.86 8.30 -4.93
CA PHE A 165 -11.42 8.37 -4.66
C PHE A 165 -10.65 7.43 -5.59
N ALA A 166 -9.45 7.85 -6.00
CA ALA A 166 -8.67 7.09 -6.98
C ALA A 166 -8.31 5.69 -6.47
N LYS A 167 -8.05 5.54 -5.17
CA LYS A 167 -7.85 4.23 -4.54
C LYS A 167 -9.07 3.33 -4.68
N ASP A 168 -10.27 3.83 -4.39
CA ASP A 168 -11.51 3.06 -4.45
C ASP A 168 -11.86 2.68 -5.90
N ALA A 169 -11.64 3.60 -6.84
CA ALA A 169 -11.82 3.35 -8.26
C ALA A 169 -10.87 2.25 -8.77
N VAL A 170 -9.57 2.34 -8.43
CA VAL A 170 -8.57 1.33 -8.80
C VAL A 170 -8.83 0.00 -8.10
N GLN A 171 -9.29 0.01 -6.85
CA GLN A 171 -9.71 -1.20 -6.13
C GLN A 171 -10.86 -1.88 -6.85
N THR A 172 -11.90 -1.14 -7.23
CA THR A 172 -13.04 -1.66 -8.01
C THR A 172 -12.56 -2.29 -9.32
N LEU A 173 -11.62 -1.63 -10.00
CA LEU A 173 -11.03 -2.14 -11.24
C LEU A 173 -10.19 -3.41 -11.01
N ALA A 174 -9.42 -3.49 -9.93
CA ALA A 174 -8.67 -4.68 -9.54
C ALA A 174 -9.60 -5.86 -9.25
N ASP A 175 -10.70 -5.61 -8.54
CA ASP A 175 -11.71 -6.60 -8.19
C ASP A 175 -12.42 -7.14 -9.45
N MET A 176 -12.70 -6.26 -10.42
CA MET A 176 -13.26 -6.64 -11.73
C MET A 176 -12.28 -7.50 -12.56
N ALA A 177 -10.99 -7.17 -12.53
CA ALA A 177 -9.97 -7.89 -13.28
C ALA A 177 -9.64 -9.28 -12.70
N GLN A 178 -9.91 -9.48 -11.39
CA GLN A 178 -9.59 -10.68 -10.59
C GLN A 178 -8.10 -11.06 -10.58
N ASN A 179 -7.57 -11.41 -9.40
CA ASN A 179 -6.15 -11.74 -9.23
C ASN A 179 -5.20 -10.62 -9.68
N TYR A 180 -5.61 -9.35 -9.55
CA TYR A 180 -4.74 -8.20 -9.75
C TYR A 180 -4.45 -7.52 -8.42
N GLU A 181 -3.21 -7.06 -8.28
CA GLU A 181 -2.76 -6.21 -7.17
C GLU A 181 -2.27 -4.88 -7.71
N PHE A 182 -2.38 -3.85 -6.88
CA PHE A 182 -1.91 -2.51 -7.20
C PHE A 182 -1.21 -1.90 -6.00
N GLY A 183 -0.36 -0.91 -6.25
CA GLY A 183 0.40 -0.28 -5.20
C GLY A 183 1.39 0.74 -5.72
N VAL A 184 2.20 1.28 -4.81
CA VAL A 184 3.28 2.21 -5.14
C VAL A 184 4.58 1.66 -4.58
N ASP A 185 5.54 1.43 -5.46
CA ASP A 185 6.84 0.86 -5.06
C ASP A 185 7.76 1.87 -4.36
N ASP A 186 8.92 1.38 -3.90
CA ASP A 186 9.99 2.16 -3.29
C ASP A 186 10.51 3.30 -4.19
N SER A 187 10.39 3.13 -5.50
CA SER A 187 10.78 4.08 -6.53
C SER A 187 9.67 5.07 -6.88
N ARG A 188 8.57 5.07 -6.10
CA ARG A 188 7.40 5.95 -6.23
C ARG A 188 6.53 5.64 -7.46
N GLN A 189 6.80 4.54 -8.15
CA GLN A 189 6.09 4.20 -9.36
C GLN A 189 4.84 3.41 -9.02
N PHE A 190 3.71 3.81 -9.59
CA PHE A 190 2.49 3.04 -9.49
C PHE A 190 2.62 1.75 -10.30
N TYR A 191 2.13 0.65 -9.76
CA TYR A 191 2.04 -0.62 -10.46
C TYR A 191 0.63 -1.21 -10.37
N PHE A 192 0.26 -1.95 -11.40
CA PHE A 192 -0.97 -2.72 -11.49
C PHE A 192 -0.66 -4.01 -12.25
N ARG A 193 -0.64 -5.14 -11.54
CA ARG A 193 -0.08 -6.39 -12.07
C ARG A 193 -0.84 -7.61 -11.53
N PRO A 194 -0.79 -8.77 -12.21
CA PRO A 194 -1.42 -9.96 -11.69
C PRO A 194 -0.67 -10.48 -10.46
N ILE A 195 -1.43 -11.00 -9.50
CA ILE A 195 -0.91 -11.65 -8.30
C ILE A 195 -0.18 -12.91 -8.73
N THR A 196 1.10 -12.98 -8.38
CA THR A 196 1.93 -14.14 -8.69
C THR A 196 1.77 -15.20 -7.58
N THR A 197 1.22 -16.37 -7.93
CA THR A 197 1.07 -17.50 -6.99
C THR A 197 2.30 -18.39 -6.89
N THR A 198 3.33 -18.13 -7.69
CA THR A 198 4.58 -18.90 -7.63
C THR A 198 5.41 -18.46 -6.44
N VAL A 199 5.91 -19.42 -5.65
CA VAL A 199 6.84 -19.16 -4.55
C VAL A 199 8.13 -18.55 -5.13
N GLN A 200 8.37 -17.27 -4.83
CA GLN A 200 9.57 -16.57 -5.28
C GLN A 200 10.74 -16.71 -4.31
N TYR A 201 10.45 -16.82 -3.01
CA TYR A 201 11.45 -16.87 -1.95
C TYR A 201 11.13 -17.98 -0.95
N SER A 202 12.18 -18.63 -0.45
CA SER A 202 12.07 -19.65 0.58
C SER A 202 12.98 -19.28 1.75
N TYR A 203 12.38 -19.14 2.94
CA TYR A 203 13.10 -18.82 4.16
C TYR A 203 13.20 -20.04 5.06
N TRP A 204 14.33 -20.18 5.75
CA TRP A 204 14.61 -21.33 6.62
C TRP A 204 14.82 -20.85 8.05
N VAL A 205 14.07 -21.45 8.98
CA VAL A 205 14.20 -21.23 10.42
C VAL A 205 15.61 -21.64 10.86
N GLY A 206 16.27 -20.80 11.66
CA GLY A 206 17.64 -21.04 12.13
C GLY A 206 18.75 -20.61 11.16
N LYS A 207 18.40 -20.24 9.91
CA LYS A 207 19.35 -19.66 8.94
C LYS A 207 19.03 -18.20 8.62
N HIS A 208 17.78 -17.90 8.26
CA HIS A 208 17.38 -16.55 7.84
C HIS A 208 16.65 -15.78 8.94
N PHE A 209 15.98 -16.48 9.86
CA PHE A 209 15.34 -15.89 11.04
C PHE A 209 15.42 -16.88 12.21
N GLN A 210 15.48 -16.36 13.44
CA GLN A 210 15.75 -17.17 14.63
C GLN A 210 14.48 -17.74 15.26
N ASN A 211 13.42 -16.93 15.35
CA ASN A 211 12.16 -17.31 15.98
C ASN A 211 11.00 -16.98 15.03
N ALA A 212 10.02 -17.88 14.92
CA ALA A 212 8.72 -17.58 14.33
C ALA A 212 7.66 -17.78 15.40
N GLU A 213 6.90 -16.74 15.66
CA GLU A 213 5.68 -16.84 16.46
C GLU A 213 4.54 -17.24 15.52
N ILE A 214 3.97 -18.42 15.75
CA ILE A 214 2.82 -18.92 14.99
C ILE A 214 1.60 -18.75 15.89
N GLN A 215 0.67 -17.92 15.45
CA GLN A 215 -0.61 -17.71 16.12
C GLN A 215 -1.72 -18.11 15.16
N GLU A 216 -2.69 -18.86 15.66
CA GLU A 216 -3.92 -19.19 14.93
C GLU A 216 -5.06 -18.43 15.57
N ASP A 217 -5.70 -17.56 14.79
CA ASP A 217 -6.86 -16.80 15.25
C ASP A 217 -8.15 -17.33 14.60
N PRO A 218 -8.94 -18.14 15.32
CA PRO A 218 -10.22 -18.60 14.82
C PRO A 218 -11.29 -17.49 14.84
N PHE A 219 -11.08 -16.33 15.49
CA PHE A 219 -12.10 -15.29 15.69
C PHE A 219 -12.53 -14.58 14.39
N THR A 220 -11.65 -14.53 13.41
CA THR A 220 -11.90 -13.89 12.10
C THR A 220 -12.61 -14.80 11.10
N VAL A 221 -12.67 -16.10 11.31
CA VAL A 221 -13.32 -17.04 10.39
C VAL A 221 -14.82 -16.72 10.29
N ARG A 222 -15.34 -16.69 9.06
CA ARG A 222 -16.76 -16.50 8.72
C ARG A 222 -17.21 -17.68 7.88
N ASN A 223 -18.22 -18.39 8.37
CA ASN A 223 -18.55 -19.74 7.89
C ASN A 223 -19.92 -19.72 7.18
N LYS A 224 -20.62 -18.58 7.26
CA LYS A 224 -21.86 -18.27 6.55
C LYS A 224 -21.83 -16.83 6.08
N LEU A 225 -22.05 -16.62 4.78
CA LEU A 225 -22.07 -15.30 4.16
C LEU A 225 -23.47 -15.03 3.60
N PHE A 226 -24.06 -13.87 3.94
CA PHE A 226 -25.26 -13.34 3.30
C PHE A 226 -24.88 -12.27 2.29
N ILE A 227 -25.46 -12.36 1.10
CA ILE A 227 -25.07 -11.52 -0.03
C ILE A 227 -26.18 -10.49 -0.27
N LYS A 228 -25.85 -9.20 -0.15
CA LYS A 228 -26.75 -8.06 -0.35
C LYS A 228 -26.46 -7.34 -1.67
N MET A 229 -27.48 -6.90 -2.40
CA MET A 229 -27.36 -5.90 -3.48
C MET A 229 -28.02 -4.58 -3.06
N GLY A 230 -27.59 -3.48 -3.69
CA GLY A 230 -28.08 -2.13 -3.41
C GLY A 230 -29.58 -1.93 -3.71
N GLU A 231 -30.14 -2.69 -4.67
CA GLU A 231 -31.53 -2.54 -5.07
C GLU A 231 -32.50 -3.36 -4.18
N ILE A 232 -33.49 -2.69 -3.59
CA ILE A 232 -34.53 -3.32 -2.77
C ILE A 232 -35.50 -4.06 -3.71
N GLN A 233 -35.49 -5.40 -3.70
CA GLN A 233 -36.55 -6.14 -4.38
C GLN A 233 -37.92 -5.81 -3.79
N ALA A 234 -38.93 -5.73 -4.66
CA ALA A 234 -40.33 -5.51 -4.29
C ALA A 234 -40.85 -6.66 -3.40
N GLY A 235 -40.56 -6.58 -2.11
CA GLY A 235 -40.69 -7.67 -1.15
C GLY A 235 -39.92 -7.44 0.16
N GLY A 236 -39.04 -6.45 0.23
CA GLY A 236 -38.52 -5.91 1.50
C GLY A 236 -37.26 -6.58 2.07
N SER A 237 -36.53 -7.37 1.26
CA SER A 237 -35.20 -7.86 1.63
C SER A 237 -34.20 -7.65 0.50
N ASN A 238 -33.03 -7.09 0.83
CA ASN A 238 -31.92 -6.86 -0.11
C ASN A 238 -30.99 -8.07 -0.23
N ILE A 239 -31.31 -9.20 0.40
CA ILE A 239 -30.46 -10.41 0.45
C ILE A 239 -30.88 -11.36 -0.67
N ILE A 240 -29.95 -11.72 -1.55
CA ILE A 240 -30.24 -12.53 -2.76
C ILE A 240 -29.81 -13.99 -2.60
N GLY A 241 -28.86 -14.26 -1.70
CA GLY A 241 -28.34 -15.60 -1.48
C GLY A 241 -27.55 -15.72 -0.19
N SER A 242 -27.30 -16.97 0.21
CA SER A 242 -26.37 -17.30 1.28
C SER A 242 -25.52 -18.50 0.92
N VAL A 243 -24.23 -18.43 1.23
CA VAL A 243 -23.30 -19.55 1.10
C VAL A 243 -22.85 -19.96 2.51
N GLN A 244 -22.77 -21.26 2.79
CA GLN A 244 -22.33 -21.78 4.07
C GLN A 244 -21.38 -22.97 3.92
N ASN A 245 -20.47 -23.15 4.87
CA ASN A 245 -19.54 -24.25 4.93
C ASN A 245 -19.79 -25.07 6.22
N ASP A 246 -20.52 -26.18 6.07
CA ASP A 246 -20.95 -27.01 7.21
C ASP A 246 -19.76 -27.61 8.02
N PRO A 247 -18.69 -28.15 7.38
CA PRO A 247 -17.51 -28.61 8.13
C PRO A 247 -16.86 -27.53 9.00
N SER A 248 -16.77 -26.31 8.49
CA SER A 248 -16.22 -25.18 9.25
C SER A 248 -17.15 -24.74 10.39
N ILE A 249 -18.48 -24.83 10.21
CA ILE A 249 -19.47 -24.56 11.25
C ILE A 249 -19.35 -25.58 12.40
N ASP A 250 -19.14 -26.84 12.08
CA ASP A 250 -18.98 -27.91 13.08
C ASP A 250 -17.72 -27.72 13.93
N GLU A 251 -16.64 -27.18 13.36
CA GLU A 251 -15.36 -26.98 14.03
C GLU A 251 -15.26 -25.65 14.80
N TYR A 252 -15.73 -24.54 14.22
CA TYR A 252 -15.52 -23.18 14.77
C TYR A 252 -16.81 -22.49 15.25
N GLY A 253 -17.96 -23.15 15.11
CA GLY A 253 -19.28 -22.62 15.41
C GLY A 253 -19.86 -21.71 14.32
N LEU A 254 -21.17 -21.44 14.37
CA LEU A 254 -21.83 -20.59 13.38
C LEU A 254 -21.38 -19.13 13.50
N ARG A 255 -20.79 -18.62 12.42
CA ARG A 255 -20.33 -17.22 12.33
C ARG A 255 -20.73 -16.62 11.01
N VAL A 256 -21.47 -15.52 11.10
CA VAL A 256 -22.19 -14.92 9.98
C VAL A 256 -21.53 -13.60 9.59
N ASP A 257 -21.37 -13.37 8.30
CA ASP A 257 -21.05 -12.05 7.74
C ASP A 257 -22.05 -11.66 6.65
N ILE A 258 -22.10 -10.36 6.34
CA ILE A 258 -22.95 -9.79 5.30
C ILE A 258 -22.07 -9.03 4.30
N ILE A 259 -21.99 -9.54 3.07
CA ILE A 259 -21.23 -8.92 1.98
C ILE A 259 -22.19 -8.10 1.12
N THR A 260 -21.80 -6.87 0.79
CA THR A 260 -22.52 -6.03 -0.18
C THR A 260 -21.82 -6.15 -1.53
N VAL A 261 -22.55 -6.59 -2.55
CA VAL A 261 -22.03 -6.79 -3.90
C VAL A 261 -21.98 -5.45 -4.63
N PRO A 262 -20.91 -5.16 -5.40
CA PRO A 262 -20.88 -4.03 -6.33
C PRO A 262 -22.07 -4.04 -7.29
N GLU A 263 -22.57 -2.88 -7.69
CA GLU A 263 -23.76 -2.75 -8.56
C GLU A 263 -23.61 -3.41 -9.95
N SER A 264 -22.39 -3.80 -10.31
CA SER A 264 -22.03 -4.40 -11.61
C SER A 264 -22.27 -5.91 -11.72
N LEU A 265 -22.56 -6.62 -10.63
CA LEU A 265 -22.75 -8.08 -10.62
C LEU A 265 -24.23 -8.46 -10.52
N ASN A 266 -24.64 -9.51 -11.24
CA ASN A 266 -26.04 -9.95 -11.30
C ASN A 266 -26.36 -11.04 -10.26
N SER A 267 -27.65 -11.37 -10.08
CA SER A 267 -28.11 -12.37 -9.10
C SER A 267 -27.58 -13.80 -9.31
N ALA A 268 -27.09 -14.15 -10.51
CA ALA A 268 -26.52 -15.47 -10.77
C ALA A 268 -25.07 -15.58 -10.26
N ASP A 269 -24.34 -14.45 -10.22
CA ASP A 269 -22.97 -14.40 -9.70
C ASP A 269 -22.91 -14.53 -8.17
N ALA A 270 -24.01 -14.20 -7.48
CA ALA A 270 -24.14 -14.29 -6.02
C ALA A 270 -24.09 -15.73 -5.46
N THR A 271 -24.07 -16.78 -6.29
CA THR A 271 -24.09 -18.18 -5.83
C THR A 271 -22.94 -19.04 -6.35
N ARG A 272 -21.99 -18.45 -7.11
CA ARG A 272 -20.76 -19.13 -7.55
C ARG A 272 -19.62 -18.90 -6.58
#